data_AF-A0A163VJ77-F1
#
_entry.id   AF-A0A163VJ77-F1
#
_cell.length_a   1.000
_cell.length_b   1.000
_cell.length_c   1.000
_cell.angle_alpha   90.00
_cell.angle_beta   90.00
_cell.angle_gamma   90.00
#
_symmetry.space_group_name_H-M   'P 1'
#
loop_
_entity.id
_entity.type
_entity.pdbx_description
1 polymer ?
#
loop_
_entity_poly.entity_id
_entity_poly.type
_entity_poly.pdbx_seq_one_letter_code
_entity_poly.pdbx_strand_id
1 'polypeptide(L)'
;MMKKPHIDSKKKDILQAAMRLFATKGIDGISVKEIGDAAGVTDAAIYKHFKSKQVMALEAFSHYCGGYTRLIDYMAGQSGTFRSRFHRLIDEVLRMHDEDQYGMLLLAQQHEIFMEASRSGERQLFDALVAFIEQGIERGELPEQDARLSAVLIIGAFNQMALSSLHGELPAHLEPLAAEVKQRFSHLLGQL
;
A
#
# COMPACT_ATOMS: atom_id res chain seq x y z
N MET A 1 -7.36 -22.59 30.18
CA MET A 1 -6.39 -22.01 29.21
C MET A 1 -6.86 -22.32 27.81
N MET A 2 -7.40 -21.34 27.08
CA MET A 2 -7.81 -21.52 25.68
C MET A 2 -6.59 -21.36 24.76
N LYS A 3 -6.29 -22.38 23.96
CA LYS A 3 -5.29 -22.35 22.88
C LYS A 3 -5.69 -21.26 21.87
N LYS A 4 -4.89 -20.20 21.75
CA LYS A 4 -4.99 -19.25 20.61
C LYS A 4 -4.63 -19.98 19.31
N PRO A 5 -5.33 -19.73 18.19
CA PRO A 5 -5.02 -20.35 16.91
C PRO A 5 -3.67 -19.80 16.43
N HIS A 6 -2.64 -20.64 16.45
CA HIS A 6 -1.23 -20.25 16.33
C HIS A 6 -0.73 -20.18 14.86
N ILE A 7 -1.56 -20.58 13.89
CA ILE A 7 -1.16 -20.76 12.48
C ILE A 7 -1.22 -19.43 11.71
N ASP A 8 -2.17 -18.53 12.02
CA ASP A 8 -2.32 -17.26 11.30
C ASP A 8 -1.32 -16.18 11.74
N SER A 9 -0.94 -16.15 13.02
CA SER A 9 0.04 -15.18 13.52
C SER A 9 1.41 -15.37 12.85
N LYS A 10 1.85 -16.62 12.71
CA LYS A 10 3.16 -16.93 12.10
C LYS A 10 3.20 -16.64 10.61
N LYS A 11 2.10 -16.90 9.89
CA LYS A 11 1.98 -16.50 8.49
C LYS A 11 2.11 -14.98 8.33
N LYS A 12 1.46 -14.20 9.19
CA LYS A 12 1.55 -12.73 9.19
C LYS A 12 2.98 -12.24 9.49
N ASP A 13 3.63 -12.81 10.49
CA ASP A 13 5.02 -12.45 10.85
C ASP A 13 5.98 -12.71 9.67
N ILE A 14 5.81 -13.85 8.98
CA ILE A 14 6.59 -14.20 7.79
C ILE A 14 6.33 -13.20 6.66
N LEU A 15 5.06 -12.86 6.37
CA LEU A 15 4.73 -11.89 5.32
C LEU A 15 5.31 -10.51 5.62
N GLN A 16 5.26 -10.07 6.87
CA GLN A 16 5.84 -8.78 7.25
C GLN A 16 7.36 -8.81 7.05
N ALA A 17 8.07 -9.83 7.56
CA ALA A 17 9.51 -9.95 7.37
C ALA A 17 9.90 -10.02 5.88
N ALA A 18 9.20 -10.86 5.10
CA ALA A 18 9.42 -11.00 3.67
C ALA A 18 9.24 -9.68 2.93
N MET A 19 8.20 -8.93 3.24
CA MET A 19 7.94 -7.63 2.61
C MET A 19 9.07 -6.62 2.88
N ARG A 20 9.51 -6.46 4.15
CA ARG A 20 10.61 -5.52 4.48
C ARG A 20 11.86 -5.83 3.67
N LEU A 21 12.15 -7.12 3.58
CA LEU A 21 13.26 -7.67 2.84
C LEU A 21 13.10 -7.42 1.33
N PHE A 22 11.96 -7.78 0.73
CA PHE A 22 11.69 -7.54 -0.69
C PHE A 22 11.74 -6.06 -1.08
N ALA A 23 11.23 -5.17 -0.22
CA ALA A 23 11.23 -3.72 -0.46
C ALA A 23 12.62 -3.08 -0.37
N THR A 24 13.63 -3.76 0.20
CA THR A 24 14.98 -3.19 0.42
C THR A 24 16.08 -3.86 -0.40
N LYS A 25 15.99 -5.18 -0.64
CA LYS A 25 17.02 -5.91 -1.41
C LYS A 25 16.47 -6.60 -2.67
N GLY A 26 15.19 -6.37 -2.99
CA GLY A 26 14.51 -7.05 -4.07
C GLY A 26 14.21 -8.52 -3.76
N ILE A 27 13.45 -9.17 -4.64
CA ILE A 27 13.02 -10.56 -4.42
C ILE A 27 14.12 -11.55 -4.76
N ASP A 28 14.88 -11.32 -5.83
CA ASP A 28 15.95 -12.22 -6.26
C ASP A 28 17.15 -12.19 -5.31
N GLY A 29 17.44 -11.04 -4.71
CA GLY A 29 18.56 -10.81 -3.80
C GLY A 29 18.41 -11.45 -2.41
N ILE A 30 17.31 -12.16 -2.13
CA ILE A 30 16.98 -12.68 -0.80
C ILE A 30 16.68 -14.18 -0.81
N SER A 31 17.23 -14.88 0.18
CA SER A 31 16.96 -16.30 0.43
C SER A 31 15.76 -16.51 1.38
N VAL A 32 15.11 -17.67 1.26
CA VAL A 32 14.04 -18.08 2.21
C VAL A 32 14.57 -18.19 3.64
N LYS A 33 15.84 -18.55 3.79
CA LYS A 33 16.52 -18.60 5.08
C LYS A 33 16.60 -17.23 5.75
N GLU A 34 17.01 -16.19 5.03
CA GLU A 34 17.04 -14.82 5.57
C GLU A 34 15.64 -14.34 6.01
N ILE A 35 14.59 -14.73 5.29
CA ILE A 35 13.21 -14.44 5.68
C ILE A 35 12.85 -15.18 6.97
N GLY A 36 13.27 -16.45 7.11
CA GLY A 36 13.07 -17.25 8.31
C GLY A 36 13.77 -16.67 9.53
N ASP A 37 15.04 -16.30 9.37
CA ASP A 37 15.84 -15.64 10.40
C ASP A 37 15.18 -14.32 10.86
N ALA A 38 14.70 -13.50 9.91
CA ALA A 38 14.01 -12.25 10.21
C ALA A 38 12.63 -12.44 10.88
N ALA A 39 11.90 -13.50 10.54
CA ALA A 39 10.59 -13.83 11.11
C ALA A 39 10.68 -14.71 12.38
N GLY A 40 11.88 -15.14 12.79
CA GLY A 40 12.09 -16.04 13.92
C GLY A 40 11.45 -17.42 13.70
N VAL A 41 11.53 -17.95 12.48
CA VAL A 41 11.00 -19.27 12.10
C VAL A 41 12.01 -20.04 11.24
N THR A 42 11.88 -21.37 11.18
CA THR A 42 12.71 -22.18 10.30
C THR A 42 12.22 -22.16 8.86
N ASP A 43 13.10 -22.42 7.90
CA ASP A 43 12.75 -22.59 6.48
C ASP A 43 11.61 -23.62 6.30
N ALA A 44 11.67 -24.73 7.05
CA ALA A 44 10.65 -25.76 7.04
C ALA A 44 9.27 -25.23 7.53
N ALA A 45 9.25 -24.27 8.46
CA ALA A 45 8.02 -23.62 8.89
C ALA A 45 7.48 -22.66 7.82
N ILE A 46 8.36 -21.97 7.09
CA ILE A 46 7.97 -21.11 5.97
C ILE A 46 7.31 -21.93 4.86
N TYR A 47 7.91 -23.04 4.44
CA TYR A 47 7.37 -23.89 3.37
C TYR A 47 6.05 -24.58 3.73
N LYS A 48 5.65 -24.61 5.01
CA LYS A 48 4.29 -25.02 5.42
C LYS A 48 3.23 -23.98 5.05
N HIS A 49 3.61 -22.71 4.95
CA HIS A 49 2.70 -21.61 4.63
C HIS A 49 2.78 -21.19 3.16
N PHE A 50 3.96 -21.25 2.55
CA PHE A 50 4.22 -20.75 1.20
C PHE A 50 4.90 -21.81 0.34
N LYS A 51 4.31 -22.13 -0.81
CA LYS A 51 4.83 -23.14 -1.73
C LYS A 51 6.16 -22.73 -2.38
N SER A 52 6.41 -21.44 -2.54
CA SER A 52 7.65 -20.88 -3.08
C SER A 52 7.87 -19.44 -2.60
N LYS A 53 9.09 -18.91 -2.81
CA LYS A 53 9.42 -17.49 -2.56
C LYS A 53 8.55 -16.57 -3.42
N GLN A 54 8.27 -16.96 -4.66
CA GLN A 54 7.41 -16.21 -5.59
C GLN A 54 5.96 -16.14 -5.08
N VAL A 55 5.41 -17.27 -4.61
CA VAL A 55 4.07 -17.28 -4.00
C VAL A 55 4.02 -16.40 -2.75
N MET A 56 5.05 -16.45 -1.91
CA MET A 56 5.15 -15.58 -0.73
C MET A 56 5.23 -14.11 -1.11
N ALA A 57 5.99 -13.77 -2.16
CA ALA A 57 6.04 -12.41 -2.68
C ALA A 57 4.64 -11.98 -3.15
N LEU A 58 3.99 -12.72 -4.05
CA LEU A 58 2.65 -12.40 -4.52
C LEU A 58 1.65 -12.19 -3.35
N GLU A 59 1.66 -13.08 -2.35
CA GLU A 59 0.80 -12.93 -1.18
C GLU A 59 1.14 -11.69 -0.33
N ALA A 60 2.42 -11.35 -0.18
CA ALA A 60 2.83 -10.13 0.51
C ALA A 60 2.32 -8.89 -0.24
N PHE A 61 2.48 -8.84 -1.57
CA PHE A 61 1.99 -7.73 -2.40
C PHE A 61 0.48 -7.58 -2.31
N SER A 62 -0.27 -8.68 -2.48
CA SER A 62 -1.74 -8.69 -2.38
C SER A 62 -2.21 -8.23 -1.00
N HIS A 63 -1.53 -8.63 0.07
CA HIS A 63 -1.88 -8.20 1.44
C HIS A 63 -1.82 -6.67 1.59
N TYR A 64 -0.74 -6.04 1.10
CA TYR A 64 -0.55 -4.59 1.19
C TYR A 64 -1.45 -3.80 0.25
N CYS A 65 -1.55 -4.22 -1.02
CA CYS A 65 -2.48 -3.60 -1.97
C CYS A 65 -3.92 -3.67 -1.47
N GLY A 66 -4.31 -4.83 -0.89
CA GLY A 66 -5.61 -5.01 -0.27
C GLY A 66 -5.83 -4.09 0.93
N GLY A 67 -4.79 -3.74 1.68
CA GLY A 67 -4.86 -2.75 2.77
C GLY A 67 -5.31 -1.38 2.28
N TYR A 68 -4.62 -0.84 1.28
CA TYR A 68 -4.98 0.45 0.68
C TYR A 68 -6.32 0.41 -0.04
N THR A 69 -6.63 -0.69 -0.73
CA THR A 69 -7.95 -0.89 -1.38
C THR A 69 -9.08 -0.81 -0.36
N ARG A 70 -8.97 -1.54 0.76
CA ARG A 70 -9.97 -1.50 1.84
C ARG A 70 -10.10 -0.12 2.45
N LEU A 71 -8.98 0.60 2.61
CA LEU A 71 -8.99 1.96 3.14
C LEU A 71 -9.76 2.91 2.20
N ILE A 72 -9.49 2.85 0.90
CA ILE A 72 -10.19 3.67 -0.09
C ILE A 72 -11.69 3.35 -0.11
N ASP A 73 -12.04 2.08 -0.12
CA ASP A 73 -13.44 1.63 -0.10
C ASP A 73 -14.16 2.05 1.16
N TYR A 74 -13.49 1.96 2.30
CA TYR A 74 -14.02 2.47 3.56
C TYR A 74 -14.29 3.98 3.47
N MET A 75 -13.34 4.76 2.94
CA MET A 75 -13.49 6.22 2.76
C MET A 75 -14.57 6.59 1.74
N ALA A 76 -14.75 5.80 0.68
CA ALA A 76 -15.81 5.98 -0.32
C ALA A 76 -17.22 5.80 0.27
N GLY A 77 -17.34 4.96 1.31
CA GLY A 77 -18.59 4.72 2.04
C GLY A 77 -18.87 5.71 3.17
N GLN A 78 -17.93 6.58 3.53
CA GLN A 78 -18.13 7.55 4.62
C GLN A 78 -19.03 8.72 4.22
N SER A 79 -19.70 9.32 5.20
CA SER A 79 -20.40 10.59 5.05
C SER A 79 -19.44 11.79 5.01
N GLY A 80 -19.94 12.95 4.57
CA GLY A 80 -19.18 14.20 4.44
C GLY A 80 -18.81 14.52 2.99
N THR A 81 -18.09 15.62 2.76
CA THR A 81 -17.68 16.05 1.41
C THR A 81 -16.53 15.22 0.85
N PHE A 82 -16.38 15.15 -0.48
CA PHE A 82 -15.22 14.50 -1.12
C PHE A 82 -13.91 15.00 -0.50
N ARG A 83 -13.76 16.32 -0.36
CA ARG A 83 -12.61 16.96 0.28
C ARG A 83 -12.29 16.36 1.65
N SER A 84 -13.29 16.24 2.52
CA SER A 84 -13.11 15.70 3.87
C SER A 84 -12.73 14.22 3.86
N ARG A 85 -13.37 13.40 3.00
CA ARG A 85 -13.07 11.98 2.84
C ARG A 85 -11.64 11.78 2.29
N PHE A 86 -11.25 12.56 1.29
CA PHE A 86 -9.93 12.51 0.67
C PHE A 86 -8.82 13.00 1.60
N HIS A 87 -9.05 14.05 2.38
CA HIS A 87 -8.07 14.51 3.38
C HIS A 87 -7.81 13.45 4.46
N ARG A 88 -8.86 12.77 4.95
CA ARG A 88 -8.72 11.64 5.89
C ARG A 88 -8.02 10.44 5.25
N LEU A 89 -8.29 10.18 3.96
CA LEU A 89 -7.56 9.15 3.20
C LEU A 89 -6.05 9.47 3.18
N ILE A 90 -5.66 10.71 2.88
CA ILE A 90 -4.25 11.13 2.87
C ILE A 90 -3.62 10.96 4.26
N ASP A 91 -4.30 11.41 5.32
CA ASP A 91 -3.81 11.25 6.70
C ASP A 91 -3.51 9.79 7.01
N GLU A 92 -4.46 8.90 6.73
CA GLU A 92 -4.33 7.49 7.03
C GLU A 92 -3.26 6.80 6.19
N VAL A 93 -3.12 7.18 4.91
CA VAL A 93 -2.07 6.67 4.03
C VAL A 93 -0.67 7.06 4.54
N LEU A 94 -0.49 8.31 4.99
CA LEU A 94 0.79 8.76 5.56
C LEU A 94 1.07 8.11 6.93
N ARG A 95 0.05 7.98 7.78
CA ARG A 95 0.14 7.28 9.07
C ARG A 95 0.55 5.81 8.88
N MET A 96 -0.09 5.12 7.94
CA MET A 96 0.25 3.74 7.58
C MET A 96 1.69 3.61 7.08
N HIS A 97 2.19 4.58 6.31
CA HIS A 97 3.59 4.60 5.88
C HIS A 97 4.55 4.80 7.05
N ASP A 98 4.26 5.71 7.97
CA ASP A 98 5.14 5.97 9.11
C ASP A 98 5.16 4.79 10.11
N GLU A 99 4.07 4.02 10.19
CA GLU A 99 4.02 2.74 10.93
C GLU A 99 4.75 1.59 10.21
N ASP A 100 4.65 1.53 8.89
CA ASP A 100 5.31 0.52 8.05
C ASP A 100 5.73 1.09 6.69
N GLN A 101 6.97 1.61 6.62
CA GLN A 101 7.50 2.33 5.45
C GLN A 101 7.57 1.48 4.17
N TYR A 102 7.55 0.16 4.32
CA TYR A 102 7.83 -0.77 3.24
C TYR A 102 6.64 -0.97 2.29
N GLY A 103 5.41 -0.67 2.71
CA GLY A 103 4.22 -0.85 1.87
C GLY A 103 4.26 0.00 0.58
N MET A 104 4.57 1.29 0.71
CA MET A 104 4.72 2.18 -0.46
C MET A 104 6.00 1.89 -1.26
N LEU A 105 7.11 1.54 -0.58
CA LEU A 105 8.37 1.19 -1.25
C LEU A 105 8.22 -0.03 -2.15
N LEU A 106 7.47 -1.03 -1.68
CA LEU A 106 7.17 -2.23 -2.44
C LEU A 106 6.38 -1.91 -3.72
N LEU A 107 5.39 -1.01 -3.64
CA LEU A 107 4.66 -0.51 -4.81
C LEU A 107 5.56 0.29 -5.76
N ALA A 108 6.52 1.03 -5.22
CA ALA A 108 7.42 1.86 -6.01
C ALA A 108 8.49 1.07 -6.76
N GLN A 109 9.04 0.01 -6.15
CA GLN A 109 10.21 -0.71 -6.68
C GLN A 109 9.89 -1.97 -7.49
N GLN A 110 8.69 -2.53 -7.35
CA GLN A 110 8.41 -3.90 -7.84
C GLN A 110 7.14 -3.93 -8.72
N HIS A 111 7.14 -3.09 -9.75
CA HIS A 111 5.99 -2.91 -10.64
C HIS A 111 5.58 -4.19 -11.38
N GLU A 112 6.54 -5.02 -11.80
CA GLU A 112 6.24 -6.23 -12.59
C GLU A 112 5.48 -7.29 -11.77
N ILE A 113 5.85 -7.46 -10.50
CA ILE A 113 5.21 -8.39 -9.57
C ILE A 113 3.91 -7.82 -9.04
N PHE A 114 3.81 -6.50 -8.89
CA PHE A 114 2.53 -5.83 -8.68
C PHE A 114 1.56 -6.16 -9.83
N MET A 115 1.99 -6.00 -11.09
CA MET A 115 1.15 -6.32 -12.25
C MET A 115 0.77 -7.80 -12.33
N GLU A 116 1.63 -8.72 -11.88
CA GLU A 116 1.32 -10.15 -11.80
C GLU A 116 0.32 -10.47 -10.67
N ALA A 117 0.51 -9.93 -9.47
CA ALA A 117 -0.41 -10.07 -8.33
C ALA A 117 -1.80 -9.50 -8.66
N SER A 118 -1.83 -8.44 -9.46
CA SER A 118 -3.02 -7.78 -9.99
C SER A 118 -3.83 -8.64 -10.97
N ARG A 119 -3.29 -9.74 -11.53
CA ARG A 119 -4.05 -10.64 -12.43
C ARG A 119 -5.08 -11.53 -11.70
N SER A 120 -5.18 -11.43 -10.38
CA SER A 120 -6.04 -12.26 -9.52
C SER A 120 -7.54 -11.97 -9.60
N GLY A 121 -7.98 -10.94 -10.34
CA GLY A 121 -9.40 -10.62 -10.51
C GLY A 121 -10.07 -9.93 -9.30
N GLU A 122 -9.32 -9.65 -8.24
CA GLU A 122 -9.76 -8.82 -7.11
C GLU A 122 -9.74 -7.33 -7.46
N ARG A 123 -10.60 -6.53 -6.82
CA ARG A 123 -10.60 -5.07 -6.98
C ARG A 123 -9.26 -4.52 -6.52
N GLN A 124 -8.59 -3.76 -7.38
CA GLN A 124 -7.25 -3.26 -7.12
C GLN A 124 -7.25 -1.86 -6.52
N LEU A 125 -6.14 -1.51 -5.87
CA LEU A 125 -5.84 -0.18 -5.36
C LEU A 125 -6.14 0.91 -6.40
N PHE A 126 -5.67 0.68 -7.64
CA PHE A 126 -5.89 1.61 -8.74
C PHE A 126 -7.37 1.81 -9.05
N ASP A 127 -8.12 0.72 -9.27
CA ASP A 127 -9.55 0.77 -9.60
C ASP A 127 -10.40 1.33 -8.45
N ALA A 128 -10.00 1.07 -7.20
CA ALA A 128 -10.64 1.66 -6.02
C ALA A 128 -10.47 3.18 -5.99
N LEU A 129 -9.26 3.68 -6.25
CA LEU A 129 -8.99 5.12 -6.28
C LEU A 129 -9.69 5.81 -7.45
N VAL A 130 -9.70 5.19 -8.63
CA VAL A 130 -10.43 5.71 -9.81
C VAL A 130 -11.91 5.86 -9.48
N ALA A 131 -12.56 4.81 -8.98
CA ALA A 131 -13.97 4.85 -8.60
C ALA A 131 -14.26 5.87 -7.48
N PHE A 132 -13.33 6.07 -6.55
CA PHE A 132 -13.47 7.09 -5.51
C PHE A 132 -13.47 8.51 -6.10
N ILE A 133 -12.62 8.78 -7.09
CA ILE A 133 -12.56 10.06 -7.80
C ILE A 133 -13.80 10.24 -8.69
N GLU A 134 -14.20 9.21 -9.45
CA GLU A 134 -15.42 9.21 -10.27
C GLU A 134 -16.66 9.54 -9.43
N GLN A 135 -16.78 8.95 -8.23
CA GLN A 135 -17.86 9.28 -7.29
C GLN A 135 -17.87 10.78 -6.93
N GLY A 136 -16.71 11.41 -6.76
CA GLY A 136 -16.61 12.85 -6.51
C GLY A 136 -17.10 13.68 -7.70
N ILE A 137 -16.77 13.26 -8.93
CA ILE A 137 -17.21 13.90 -10.17
C ILE A 137 -18.73 13.76 -10.34
N GLU A 138 -19.28 12.55 -10.18
CA GLU A 138 -20.71 12.26 -10.32
C GLU A 138 -21.57 13.06 -9.33
N ARG A 139 -21.05 13.31 -8.13
CA ARG A 139 -21.72 14.10 -7.09
C ARG A 139 -21.55 15.61 -7.28
N GLY A 140 -20.82 16.05 -8.29
CA GLY A 140 -20.47 17.46 -8.52
C GLY A 140 -19.56 18.05 -7.43
N GLU A 141 -18.89 17.20 -6.64
CA GLU A 141 -17.91 17.61 -5.62
C GLU A 141 -16.52 17.86 -6.25
N LEU A 142 -16.27 17.31 -7.44
CA LEU A 142 -15.08 17.53 -8.25
C LEU A 142 -15.47 18.03 -9.64
N PRO A 143 -14.63 18.84 -10.30
CA PRO A 143 -14.80 19.16 -11.71
C PRO A 143 -14.59 17.92 -12.59
N GLU A 144 -15.17 17.95 -13.79
CA GLU A 144 -14.93 16.93 -14.82
C GLU A 144 -13.44 16.83 -15.15
N GLN A 145 -12.89 15.63 -15.06
CA GLN A 145 -11.48 15.34 -15.24
C GLN A 145 -11.25 13.85 -15.54
N ASP A 146 -10.07 13.50 -16.04
CA ASP A 146 -9.67 12.10 -16.20
C ASP A 146 -9.30 11.48 -14.83
N ALA A 147 -10.23 10.71 -14.26
CA ALA A 147 -10.05 10.04 -12.97
C ALA A 147 -8.87 9.04 -12.98
N ARG A 148 -8.57 8.41 -14.12
CA ARG A 148 -7.43 7.48 -14.24
C ARG A 148 -6.12 8.23 -14.17
N LEU A 149 -5.99 9.34 -14.90
CA LEU A 149 -4.80 10.19 -14.82
C LEU A 149 -4.59 10.73 -13.40
N SER A 150 -5.65 11.22 -12.76
CA SER A 150 -5.57 11.69 -11.37
C SER A 150 -5.13 10.59 -10.41
N ALA A 151 -5.65 9.37 -10.55
CA ALA A 151 -5.22 8.22 -9.74
C ALA A 151 -3.75 7.86 -9.97
N VAL A 152 -3.26 7.85 -11.22
CA VAL A 152 -1.85 7.62 -11.55
C VAL A 152 -0.95 8.64 -10.86
N LEU A 153 -1.30 9.93 -10.95
CA LEU A 153 -0.51 11.02 -10.37
C LEU A 153 -0.47 10.94 -8.84
N ILE A 154 -1.60 10.62 -8.19
CA ILE A 154 -1.67 10.47 -6.73
C ILE A 154 -0.83 9.28 -6.26
N ILE A 155 -1.01 8.10 -6.87
CA ILE A 155 -0.26 6.89 -6.51
C ILE A 155 1.24 7.10 -6.76
N GLY A 156 1.59 7.67 -7.91
CA GLY A 156 2.97 7.98 -8.27
C GLY A 156 3.62 8.93 -7.27
N ALA A 157 2.91 9.98 -6.83
CA ALA A 157 3.41 10.91 -5.84
C ALA A 157 3.69 10.23 -4.48
N PHE A 158 2.77 9.39 -3.97
CA PHE A 158 3.02 8.65 -2.72
C PHE A 158 4.19 7.67 -2.84
N ASN A 159 4.27 6.92 -3.94
CA ASN A 159 5.39 6.01 -4.20
C ASN A 159 6.72 6.76 -4.26
N GLN A 160 6.76 7.91 -4.94
CA GLN A 160 7.97 8.74 -5.02
C GLN A 160 8.33 9.34 -3.66
N MET A 161 7.36 9.77 -2.86
CA MET A 161 7.62 10.27 -1.51
C MET A 161 8.26 9.20 -0.62
N ALA A 162 7.81 7.95 -0.71
CA ALA A 162 8.40 6.84 0.02
C ALA A 162 9.86 6.57 -0.41
N LEU A 163 10.15 6.61 -1.72
CA LEU A 163 11.51 6.49 -2.24
C LEU A 163 12.42 7.64 -1.79
N SER A 164 11.94 8.88 -1.89
CA SER A 164 12.68 10.07 -1.47
C SER A 164 12.92 10.10 0.04
N SER A 165 12.00 9.56 0.86
CA SER A 165 12.22 9.35 2.30
C SER A 165 13.33 8.35 2.57
N LEU A 166 13.33 7.20 1.87
CA LEU A 166 14.36 6.17 1.99
C LEU A 166 15.77 6.70 1.61
N HIS A 167 15.85 7.56 0.60
CA HIS A 167 17.11 8.17 0.16
C HIS A 167 17.52 9.41 0.96
N GLY A 168 16.72 9.86 1.94
CA GLY A 168 17.00 11.02 2.76
C GLY A 168 16.80 12.38 2.07
N GLU A 169 16.10 12.40 0.94
CA GLU A 169 15.67 13.64 0.25
C GLU A 169 14.46 14.27 0.94
N LEU A 170 13.62 13.44 1.57
CA LEU A 170 12.52 13.84 2.44
C LEU A 170 12.76 13.30 3.86
N PRO A 171 12.06 13.83 4.88
CA PRO A 171 12.11 13.28 6.24
C PRO A 171 11.74 11.79 6.28
N ALA A 172 12.27 11.07 7.27
CA ALA A 172 11.96 9.65 7.50
C ALA A 172 10.48 9.40 7.83
N HIS A 173 9.82 10.39 8.45
CA HIS A 173 8.39 10.36 8.74
C HIS A 173 7.68 11.37 7.85
N LEU A 174 6.66 10.93 7.12
CA LEU A 174 5.93 11.73 6.14
C LEU A 174 4.64 12.31 6.70
N GLU A 175 4.12 11.81 7.83
CA GLU A 175 2.92 12.36 8.50
C GLU A 175 3.01 13.88 8.75
N PRO A 176 4.16 14.45 9.17
CA PRO A 176 4.29 15.92 9.32
C PRO A 176 4.06 16.72 8.03
N LEU A 177 4.17 16.09 6.86
CA LEU A 177 3.95 16.74 5.55
C LEU A 177 2.48 16.71 5.12
N ALA A 178 1.58 16.10 5.89
CA ALA A 178 0.19 15.87 5.51
C ALA A 178 -0.54 17.15 5.05
N ALA A 179 -0.32 18.28 5.74
CA ALA A 179 -0.94 19.55 5.39
C ALA A 179 -0.54 20.02 3.97
N GLU A 180 0.76 19.93 3.63
CA GLU A 180 1.26 20.33 2.32
C GLU A 180 0.82 19.39 1.21
N VAL A 181 0.81 18.08 1.49
CA VAL A 181 0.34 17.04 0.55
C VAL A 181 -1.14 17.26 0.21
N LYS A 182 -1.99 17.45 1.21
CA LYS A 182 -3.42 17.77 1.03
C LYS A 182 -3.61 19.03 0.20
N GLN A 183 -2.83 20.06 0.45
CA GLN A 183 -2.90 21.30 -0.31
C GLN A 183 -2.56 21.04 -1.78
N ARG A 184 -1.46 20.35 -2.08
CA ARG A 184 -1.03 20.07 -3.47
C ARG A 184 -2.04 19.19 -4.21
N PHE A 185 -2.53 18.12 -3.60
CA PHE A 185 -3.53 17.28 -4.24
C PHE A 185 -4.91 17.95 -4.39
N SER A 186 -5.26 18.89 -3.51
CA SER A 186 -6.48 19.70 -3.71
C SER A 186 -6.40 20.57 -4.97
N HIS A 187 -5.20 21.03 -5.34
CA HIS A 187 -5.00 21.76 -6.60
C HIS A 187 -4.98 20.82 -7.80
N LEU A 188 -4.36 19.64 -7.65
CA LEU A 188 -4.32 18.60 -8.68
C LEU A 188 -5.73 18.20 -9.14
N LEU A 189 -6.64 17.98 -8.20
CA LEU A 189 -8.01 17.53 -8.48
C LEU A 189 -8.96 18.65 -8.91
N GLY A 190 -8.46 19.88 -9.07
CA GLY A 190 -9.27 21.07 -9.30
C GLY A 190 -9.86 21.60 -7.99
N GLN A 191 -9.56 22.87 -7.68
CA GLN A 191 -9.82 23.53 -6.40
C GLN A 191 -11.15 23.10 -5.75
N LEU A 192 -11.05 22.28 -4.69
CA LEU A 192 -12.15 21.92 -3.78
C LEU A 192 -12.54 23.10 -2.85
#